data_AF-A0A381I631-F1
#
_entry.id   AF-A0A381I631-F1
#
_cell.length_a   1.000
_cell.length_b   1.000
_cell.length_c   1.000
_cell.angle_alpha   90.00
_cell.angle_beta   90.00
_cell.angle_gamma   90.00
#
_symmetry.space_group_name_H-M   'P 1'
#
loop_
_entity.id
_entity.type
_entity.pdbx_description
1 polymer ?
#
loop_
_entity_poly.entity_id
_entity_poly.type
_entity_poly.pdbx_seq_one_letter_code
_entity_poly.pdbx_strand_id
1 'polypeptide(L)'
;MSYMPTLEQAWEILRKYNKEEFHIRHAQIVSGVMRYYAKEYDPERVEFWEIVGLLHDLDFEMYPDEHCVKQRELMTELDLDKSIIDSTISHGYGLTGSDVKPEQFMEKVLFAVDELTGLIGAAAIMRPSKSVSDLELKSVKKKLKINHLLLAVLETL
;
A
#
# COMPACT_ATOMS: atom_id res chain seq x y z
N MET A 1 -10.26 20.97 12.36
CA MET A 1 -9.04 20.26 12.82
C MET A 1 -9.07 18.98 12.04
N SER A 2 -7.99 18.69 11.32
CA SER A 2 -7.89 17.46 10.55
C SER A 2 -8.12 16.24 11.43
N TYR A 3 -8.60 15.14 10.85
CA TYR A 3 -8.96 13.94 11.61
C TYR A 3 -8.29 12.68 11.07
N MET A 4 -8.09 11.71 11.96
CA MET A 4 -7.74 10.34 11.59
C MET A 4 -9.05 9.59 11.28
N PRO A 5 -9.24 9.04 10.07
CA PRO A 5 -10.43 8.27 9.77
C PRO A 5 -10.45 6.97 10.57
N THR A 6 -11.63 6.43 10.86
CA THR A 6 -11.77 5.02 11.24
C THR A 6 -11.57 4.12 10.03
N LEU A 7 -11.40 2.81 10.23
CA LEU A 7 -11.36 1.86 9.10
C LEU A 7 -12.61 1.90 8.22
N GLU A 8 -13.78 2.10 8.83
CA GLU A 8 -15.05 2.22 8.09
C GLU A 8 -15.06 3.48 7.21
N GLN A 9 -14.63 4.63 7.75
CA GLN A 9 -14.50 5.86 6.98
C GLN A 9 -13.45 5.74 5.88
N ALA A 10 -12.30 5.09 6.16
CA ALA A 10 -11.26 4.83 5.17
C ALA A 10 -11.79 3.94 4.03
N TRP A 11 -12.62 2.94 4.34
CA TRP A 11 -13.28 2.11 3.32
C TRP A 11 -14.24 2.91 2.45
N GLU A 12 -15.05 3.79 3.04
CA GLU A 12 -15.95 4.68 2.30
C GLU A 12 -15.17 5.64 1.39
N ILE A 13 -14.06 6.21 1.88
CA ILE A 13 -13.15 7.08 1.13
C ILE A 13 -12.55 6.30 -0.05
N LEU A 14 -11.98 5.12 0.18
CA LEU A 14 -11.43 4.26 -0.89
C LEU A 14 -12.47 4.03 -1.99
N ARG A 15 -13.67 3.60 -1.59
CA ARG A 15 -14.77 3.30 -2.53
C ARG A 15 -15.32 4.52 -3.25
N LYS A 16 -15.04 5.74 -2.77
CA LYS A 16 -15.38 6.98 -3.48
C LYS A 16 -14.50 7.18 -4.72
N TYR A 17 -13.21 6.89 -4.62
CA TYR A 17 -12.21 7.18 -5.65
C TYR A 17 -11.79 5.97 -6.49
N ASN A 18 -11.90 4.76 -5.95
CA ASN A 18 -11.58 3.51 -6.64
C ASN A 18 -12.85 2.68 -6.87
N LYS A 19 -13.15 2.34 -8.12
CA LYS A 19 -14.33 1.58 -8.56
C LYS A 19 -13.97 0.22 -9.12
N GLU A 20 -12.80 0.08 -9.72
CA GLU A 20 -12.40 -1.19 -10.30
C GLU A 20 -12.01 -2.20 -9.21
N GLU A 21 -12.45 -3.44 -9.38
CA GLU A 21 -12.16 -4.51 -8.42
C GLU A 21 -10.66 -4.74 -8.23
N PHE A 22 -9.86 -4.45 -9.25
CA PHE A 22 -8.40 -4.56 -9.19
C PHE A 22 -7.81 -3.62 -8.14
N HIS A 23 -8.11 -2.32 -8.21
CA HIS A 23 -7.58 -1.31 -7.29
C HIS A 23 -8.05 -1.53 -5.85
N ILE A 24 -9.32 -1.86 -5.68
CA ILE A 24 -9.87 -2.17 -4.35
C ILE A 24 -9.21 -3.41 -3.76
N ARG A 25 -8.98 -4.44 -4.56
CA ARG A 25 -8.31 -5.66 -4.10
C ARG A 25 -6.86 -5.40 -3.73
N HIS A 26 -6.13 -4.59 -4.52
CA HIS A 26 -4.76 -4.18 -4.19
C HIS A 26 -4.72 -3.45 -2.85
N ALA A 27 -5.57 -2.44 -2.66
CA ALA A 27 -5.68 -1.71 -1.40
C ALA A 27 -5.98 -2.64 -0.20
N GLN A 28 -6.89 -3.62 -0.34
CA GLN A 28 -7.18 -4.59 0.71
C GLN A 28 -5.99 -5.51 1.02
N ILE A 29 -5.23 -5.94 0.00
CA ILE A 29 -4.04 -6.78 0.19
C ILE A 29 -2.99 -5.99 0.97
N VAL A 30 -2.66 -4.77 0.53
CA VAL A 30 -1.67 -3.92 1.19
C VAL A 30 -2.11 -3.60 2.62
N SER A 31 -3.39 -3.23 2.82
CA SER A 31 -3.99 -3.01 4.15
C SER A 31 -3.82 -4.21 5.09
N GLY A 32 -4.09 -5.43 4.61
CA GLY A 32 -3.92 -6.66 5.38
C GLY A 32 -2.47 -6.98 5.73
N VAL A 33 -1.53 -6.77 4.80
CA VAL A 33 -0.09 -6.96 5.04
C VAL A 33 0.43 -5.93 6.05
N MET A 34 0.01 -4.67 5.93
CA MET A 34 0.35 -3.62 6.89
C MET A 34 -0.18 -3.96 8.30
N ARG A 35 -1.44 -4.40 8.41
CA ARG A 35 -2.02 -4.87 9.68
C ARG A 35 -1.23 -6.04 10.28
N TYR A 36 -0.77 -6.97 9.44
CA TYR A 36 0.01 -8.13 9.88
C TYR A 36 1.32 -7.70 10.55
N TYR A 37 2.12 -6.86 9.88
CA TYR A 37 3.37 -6.37 10.45
C TYR A 37 3.17 -5.46 11.65
N ALA A 38 2.12 -4.64 11.65
CA ALA A 38 1.83 -3.76 12.77
C ALA A 38 1.67 -4.54 14.08
N LYS A 39 1.07 -5.74 14.06
CA LYS A 39 0.91 -6.57 15.27
C LYS A 39 2.24 -6.98 15.91
N GLU A 40 3.30 -7.10 15.13
CA GLU A 40 4.63 -7.47 15.61
C GLU A 40 5.48 -6.24 15.94
N TYR A 41 5.45 -5.22 15.08
CA TYR A 41 6.40 -4.09 15.13
C TYR A 41 5.83 -2.80 15.74
N ASP A 42 4.50 -2.65 15.80
CA ASP A 42 3.83 -1.46 16.34
C ASP A 42 2.39 -1.79 16.80
N PRO A 43 2.22 -2.65 17.83
CA PRO A 43 0.92 -3.20 18.21
C PRO A 43 -0.07 -2.15 18.72
N GLU A 44 0.40 -0.97 19.10
CA GLU A 44 -0.44 0.15 19.55
C GLU A 44 -1.06 0.92 18.38
N ARG A 45 -0.53 0.78 17.16
CA ARG A 45 -0.96 1.52 15.96
C ARG A 45 -1.43 0.63 14.82
N VAL A 46 -1.91 -0.57 15.12
CA VAL A 46 -2.38 -1.55 14.11
C VAL A 46 -3.42 -0.96 13.16
N GLU A 47 -4.40 -0.22 13.69
CA GLU A 47 -5.44 0.41 12.86
C GLU A 47 -4.87 1.49 11.94
N PHE A 48 -3.91 2.28 12.43
CA PHE A 48 -3.25 3.30 11.61
C PHE A 48 -2.50 2.68 10.42
N TRP A 49 -1.73 1.62 10.64
CA TRP A 49 -1.02 0.92 9.56
C TRP A 49 -1.99 0.32 8.53
N GLU A 50 -3.09 -0.25 9.01
CA GLU A 50 -4.13 -0.83 8.16
C GLU A 50 -4.81 0.23 7.28
N ILE A 51 -5.10 1.42 7.82
CA ILE A 51 -5.64 2.56 7.08
C ILE A 51 -4.63 3.09 6.07
N VAL A 52 -3.35 3.22 6.45
CA VAL A 52 -2.29 3.65 5.52
C VAL A 52 -2.24 2.72 4.32
N GLY A 53 -2.19 1.40 4.55
CA GLY A 53 -2.20 0.43 3.46
C GLY A 53 -3.47 0.48 2.63
N LEU A 54 -4.63 0.74 3.23
CA LEU A 54 -5.91 0.82 2.52
C LEU A 54 -6.00 2.06 1.61
N LEU A 55 -5.41 3.19 2.03
CA LEU A 55 -5.50 4.47 1.33
C LEU A 55 -4.25 4.80 0.50
N HIS A 56 -3.24 3.93 0.45
CA HIS A 56 -1.95 4.25 -0.18
C HIS A 56 -2.06 4.63 -1.66
N ASP A 57 -3.02 4.07 -2.40
CA ASP A 57 -3.22 4.31 -3.83
C ASP A 57 -4.53 5.05 -4.14
N LEU A 58 -4.99 5.91 -3.22
CA LEU A 58 -6.33 6.51 -3.31
C LEU A 58 -6.62 7.24 -4.64
N ASP A 59 -5.61 7.88 -5.22
CA ASP A 59 -5.68 8.67 -6.45
C ASP A 59 -5.40 7.86 -7.72
N PHE A 60 -4.76 6.69 -7.62
CA PHE A 60 -4.14 6.01 -8.75
C PHE A 60 -5.12 5.66 -9.88
N GLU A 61 -6.33 5.18 -9.57
CA GLU A 61 -7.34 4.81 -10.59
C GLU A 61 -7.72 6.00 -11.49
N MET A 62 -7.76 7.22 -10.94
CA MET A 62 -8.20 8.41 -11.66
C MET A 62 -7.04 9.26 -12.18
N TYR A 63 -5.91 9.26 -11.47
CA TYR A 63 -4.77 10.15 -11.71
C TYR A 63 -3.43 9.40 -11.74
N PRO A 64 -3.27 8.36 -12.58
CA PRO A 64 -2.07 7.52 -12.56
C PRO A 64 -0.78 8.31 -12.89
N ASP A 65 -0.87 9.33 -13.75
CA ASP A 65 0.27 10.17 -14.14
C ASP A 65 0.68 11.20 -13.08
N GLU A 66 -0.21 11.46 -12.11
CA GLU A 66 0.00 12.43 -11.01
C GLU A 66 0.03 11.73 -9.64
N HIS A 67 0.31 10.43 -9.64
CA HIS A 67 0.26 9.57 -8.45
C HIS A 67 1.05 10.17 -7.27
N CYS A 68 0.49 10.05 -6.06
CA CYS A 68 0.93 10.67 -4.81
C CYS A 68 0.80 12.21 -4.74
N VAL A 69 0.92 12.93 -5.86
CA VAL A 69 0.70 14.39 -5.89
C VAL A 69 -0.79 14.67 -5.76
N LYS A 70 -1.62 13.99 -6.55
CA LYS A 70 -3.08 14.08 -6.44
C LYS A 70 -3.60 13.47 -5.15
N GLN A 71 -2.97 12.42 -4.64
CA GLN A 71 -3.32 11.86 -3.35
C GLN A 71 -3.25 12.88 -2.21
N ARG A 72 -2.14 13.64 -2.15
CA ARG A 72 -1.97 14.70 -1.13
C ARG A 72 -3.09 15.74 -1.25
N GLU A 73 -3.40 16.18 -2.46
CA GLU A 73 -4.47 17.15 -2.72
C GLU A 73 -5.81 16.60 -2.22
N LEU A 74 -6.21 15.39 -2.67
CA LEU A 74 -7.47 14.76 -2.31
C LEU A 74 -7.60 14.55 -0.79
N MET A 75 -6.56 14.02 -0.14
CA MET A 75 -6.63 13.75 1.30
C MET A 75 -6.63 15.04 2.14
N THR A 76 -6.00 16.11 1.65
CA THR A 76 -6.07 17.44 2.28
C THR A 76 -7.47 18.04 2.15
N GLU A 77 -8.11 17.92 0.97
CA GLU A 77 -9.49 18.38 0.77
C GLU A 77 -10.51 17.62 1.64
N LEU A 78 -10.21 16.37 1.96
CA LEU A 78 -10.99 15.54 2.89
C LEU A 78 -10.74 15.87 4.38
N ASP A 79 -9.89 16.86 4.69
CA ASP A 79 -9.46 17.24 6.04
C ASP A 79 -8.83 16.07 6.83
N LEU A 80 -8.12 15.16 6.14
CA LEU A 80 -7.41 14.06 6.79
C LEU A 80 -6.15 14.54 7.49
N ASP A 81 -5.80 13.87 8.59
CA ASP A 81 -4.62 14.21 9.38
C ASP A 81 -3.33 14.10 8.56
N LYS A 82 -2.41 15.07 8.76
CA LYS A 82 -1.15 15.11 8.03
C LYS A 82 -0.35 13.81 8.16
N SER A 83 -0.42 13.13 9.31
CA SER A 83 0.34 11.89 9.52
C SER A 83 -0.11 10.76 8.59
N ILE A 84 -1.41 10.64 8.28
CA ILE A 84 -1.88 9.64 7.31
C ILE A 84 -1.51 10.05 5.88
N ILE A 85 -1.61 11.34 5.55
CA ILE A 85 -1.25 11.87 4.22
C ILE A 85 0.22 11.62 3.91
N ASP A 86 1.12 12.02 4.81
CA ASP A 86 2.56 11.83 4.64
C ASP A 86 2.91 10.34 4.56
N SER A 87 2.30 9.53 5.43
CA SER A 87 2.54 8.08 5.47
C SER A 87 2.15 7.41 4.17
N THR A 88 0.97 7.72 3.63
CA THR A 88 0.50 7.09 2.40
C THR A 88 1.39 7.49 1.23
N ILE A 89 1.65 8.78 1.00
CA ILE A 89 2.43 9.22 -0.17
C ILE A 89 3.92 8.87 -0.08
N SER A 90 4.42 8.40 1.07
CA SER A 90 5.82 7.98 1.21
C SER A 90 6.20 6.79 0.33
N HIS A 91 5.23 5.96 -0.09
CA HIS A 91 5.47 4.82 -0.98
C HIS A 91 5.94 5.26 -2.38
N GLY A 92 5.55 6.46 -2.82
CA GLY A 92 5.95 7.02 -4.11
C GLY A 92 7.33 7.71 -4.12
N TYR A 93 8.06 7.75 -3.00
CA TYR A 93 9.30 8.51 -2.90
C TYR A 93 10.35 8.09 -3.95
N GLY A 94 10.78 9.04 -4.79
CA GLY A 94 11.74 8.78 -5.86
C GLY A 94 11.20 7.98 -7.05
N LEU A 95 9.92 7.62 -7.03
CA LEU A 95 9.19 6.92 -8.09
C LEU A 95 8.14 7.82 -8.74
N THR A 96 7.56 8.75 -7.98
CA THR A 96 6.52 9.69 -8.39
C THR A 96 6.91 11.14 -8.05
N GLY A 97 5.95 12.06 -8.05
CA GLY A 97 6.14 13.44 -7.57
C GLY A 97 6.16 13.60 -6.05
N SER A 98 6.11 12.51 -5.27
CA SER A 98 6.18 12.57 -3.80
C SER A 98 7.56 13.00 -3.29
N ASP A 99 7.56 13.96 -2.37
CA ASP A 99 8.74 14.48 -1.66
C ASP A 99 8.87 13.94 -0.23
N VAL A 100 7.96 13.07 0.23
CA VAL A 100 8.02 12.46 1.56
C VAL A 100 8.83 11.18 1.50
N LYS A 101 9.99 11.18 2.15
CA LYS A 101 10.84 9.99 2.25
C LYS A 101 10.26 9.01 3.28
N PRO A 102 10.31 7.68 3.05
CA PRO A 102 9.96 6.68 4.06
C PRO A 102 11.05 6.63 5.14
N GLU A 103 10.84 7.35 6.24
CA GLU A 103 11.77 7.45 7.37
C GLU A 103 11.36 6.54 8.52
N GLN A 104 10.05 6.48 8.80
CA GLN A 104 9.47 5.63 9.82
C GLN A 104 9.54 4.16 9.39
N PHE A 105 9.55 3.25 10.37
CA PHE A 105 9.61 1.82 10.08
C PHE A 105 8.40 1.36 9.26
N MET A 106 7.19 1.81 9.62
CA MET A 106 5.95 1.56 8.89
C MET A 106 6.03 2.00 7.42
N GLU A 107 6.53 3.22 7.15
CA GLU A 107 6.64 3.75 5.79
C GLU A 107 7.61 2.93 4.92
N LYS A 108 8.70 2.43 5.52
CA LYS A 108 9.63 1.52 4.84
C LYS A 108 8.98 0.17 4.54
N VAL A 109 8.13 -0.32 5.45
CA VAL A 109 7.32 -1.52 5.20
C VAL A 109 6.36 -1.24 4.04
N LEU A 110 5.57 -0.15 4.08
CA LEU A 110 4.66 0.24 3.00
C LEU A 110 5.35 0.28 1.65
N PHE A 111 6.47 1.02 1.57
CA PHE A 111 7.28 1.16 0.35
C PHE A 111 7.71 -0.21 -0.22
N ALA A 112 8.07 -1.16 0.64
CA ALA A 112 8.49 -2.48 0.22
C ALA A 112 7.32 -3.41 -0.16
N VAL A 113 6.21 -3.36 0.58
CA VAL A 113 5.08 -4.28 0.39
C VAL A 113 4.22 -3.90 -0.80
N ASP A 114 4.09 -2.60 -1.12
CA ASP A 114 3.33 -2.13 -2.27
C ASP A 114 3.86 -2.73 -3.59
N GLU A 115 5.14 -2.47 -3.91
CA GLU A 115 5.78 -3.04 -5.11
C GLU A 115 5.74 -4.58 -5.11
N LEU A 116 5.99 -5.21 -3.95
CA LEU A 116 6.02 -6.65 -3.85
C LEU A 116 4.66 -7.29 -4.13
N THR A 117 3.60 -6.79 -3.47
CA THR A 117 2.25 -7.33 -3.60
C THR A 117 1.70 -7.10 -5.00
N GLY A 118 1.98 -5.94 -5.60
CA GLY A 118 1.65 -5.65 -7.00
C GLY A 118 2.31 -6.64 -7.96
N LEU A 119 3.60 -6.93 -7.77
CA LEU A 119 4.34 -7.89 -8.61
C LEU A 119 3.88 -9.34 -8.42
N ILE A 120 3.55 -9.76 -7.19
CA ILE A 120 2.97 -11.08 -6.91
C ILE A 120 1.59 -11.19 -7.56
N GLY A 121 0.74 -10.16 -7.42
CA GLY A 121 -0.58 -10.10 -8.04
C GLY A 121 -0.52 -10.19 -9.57
N ALA A 122 0.34 -9.40 -10.20
CA ALA A 122 0.57 -9.45 -11.64
C ALA A 122 1.09 -10.83 -12.09
N ALA A 123 2.01 -11.43 -11.33
CA ALA A 123 2.52 -12.76 -11.62
C ALA A 123 1.43 -13.86 -11.50
N ALA A 124 0.52 -13.74 -10.54
CA ALA A 124 -0.61 -14.65 -10.37
C ALA A 124 -1.60 -14.56 -11.53
N ILE A 125 -1.96 -13.36 -11.99
CA ILE A 125 -2.91 -13.14 -13.09
C ILE A 125 -2.42 -13.77 -14.41
N MET A 126 -1.10 -13.78 -14.63
CA MET A 126 -0.49 -14.37 -15.83
C MET A 126 -0.48 -15.91 -15.82
N ARG A 127 -0.83 -16.56 -14.71
CA ARG A 127 -0.87 -18.03 -14.61
C ARG A 127 -2.24 -18.58 -15.02
N PRO A 128 -2.30 -19.82 -15.56
CA PRO A 128 -3.57 -20.47 -15.88
C PRO A 128 -4.52 -20.57 -14.68
N SER A 129 -3.97 -20.78 -13.48
CA SER A 129 -4.69 -20.85 -12.20
C SER A 129 -5.27 -19.50 -11.75
N LYS A 130 -4.71 -18.38 -12.24
CA LYS A 130 -4.95 -17.02 -11.73
C LYS A 130 -4.73 -16.91 -10.20
N SER A 131 -3.86 -17.74 -9.65
CA SER A 131 -3.65 -17.90 -8.21
C SER A 131 -2.18 -17.74 -7.81
N VAL A 132 -1.98 -17.42 -6.54
CA VAL A 132 -0.66 -17.48 -5.89
C VAL A 132 -0.30 -18.89 -5.43
N SER A 133 -1.27 -19.81 -5.36
CA SER A 133 -1.06 -21.17 -4.80
C SER A 133 -0.06 -22.03 -5.59
N ASP A 134 0.12 -21.74 -6.88
CA ASP A 134 1.08 -22.40 -7.75
C ASP A 134 2.29 -21.51 -8.07
N LEU A 135 2.43 -20.34 -7.41
CA LEU A 135 3.63 -19.51 -7.50
C LEU A 135 4.76 -20.14 -6.69
N GLU A 136 5.85 -20.47 -7.39
CA GLU A 136 7.08 -20.87 -6.72
C GLU A 136 7.87 -19.63 -6.28
N LEU A 137 8.33 -19.64 -5.02
CA LEU A 137 9.17 -18.58 -4.44
C LEU A 137 10.38 -18.23 -5.33
N LYS A 138 11.00 -19.23 -5.95
CA LYS A 138 12.14 -19.04 -6.86
C LYS A 138 11.79 -18.17 -8.08
N SER A 139 10.56 -18.29 -8.59
CA SER A 139 10.07 -17.49 -9.72
C SER A 139 9.86 -16.03 -9.34
N VAL A 140 9.34 -15.78 -8.13
CA VAL A 140 9.16 -14.44 -7.57
C VAL A 140 10.52 -13.81 -7.29
N LYS A 141 11.44 -14.55 -6.65
CA LYS A 141 12.81 -14.09 -6.37
C LYS A 141 13.62 -13.75 -7.63
N LYS A 142 13.37 -14.40 -8.75
CA LYS A 142 14.05 -14.11 -10.03
C LYS A 142 13.55 -12.81 -10.68
N LYS A 143 12.28 -12.47 -10.51
CA LYS A 143 11.68 -11.26 -11.09
C LYS A 143 12.03 -10.00 -10.31
N LEU A 144 12.28 -10.13 -9.01
CA LEU A 144 12.61 -9.04 -8.11
C LEU A 144 14.14 -8.93 -7.91
N LYS A 145 14.71 -7.73 -8.02
CA LYS A 145 16.05 -7.46 -7.46
C LYS A 145 15.90 -7.22 -5.95
N ILE A 146 15.72 -8.31 -5.21
CA ILE A 146 15.32 -8.28 -3.80
C ILE A 146 16.44 -7.69 -2.94
N ASN A 147 16.09 -6.68 -2.14
CA ASN A 147 16.90 -6.25 -0.99
C ASN A 147 16.46 -7.01 0.29
N HIS A 148 17.24 -6.93 1.36
CA HIS A 148 16.97 -7.71 2.59
C HIS A 148 15.57 -7.46 3.20
N LEU A 149 15.01 -6.26 3.05
CA LEU A 149 13.69 -5.92 3.57
C LEU A 149 12.58 -6.64 2.77
N LEU A 150 12.67 -6.63 1.43
CA LEU A 150 11.77 -7.40 0.56
C LEU A 150 11.89 -8.92 0.79
N LEU A 151 13.09 -9.41 1.14
CA LEU A 151 13.30 -10.84 1.44
C LEU A 151 12.59 -11.25 2.73
N ALA A 152 12.70 -10.43 3.79
CA ALA A 152 12.00 -10.65 5.05
C ALA A 152 10.48 -10.68 4.85
N VAL A 153 9.96 -9.83 3.95
CA VAL A 153 8.53 -9.83 3.63
C VAL A 153 8.08 -11.11 2.91
N LEU A 154 8.88 -11.56 1.94
CA LEU A 154 8.62 -12.78 1.18
C LEU A 154 8.65 -14.06 2.01
N GLU A 155 9.38 -14.08 3.13
CA GLU A 155 9.52 -15.28 3.98
C GLU A 155 8.36 -15.44 4.98
N THR A 156 7.52 -14.40 5.14
CA THR A 156 6.34 -14.41 6.01
C THR A 156 5.02 -14.65 5.29
N LEU A 157 5.02 -14.70 3.95
CA LEU A 157 3.88 -15.06 3.09
C LEU A 157 3.90 -16.55 2.73
#